data_AF-A0AAN1XZ13-F1
#
_entry.id   AF-A0AAN1XZ13-F1
#
_cell.length_a   1.000
_cell.length_b   1.000
_cell.length_c   1.000
_cell.angle_alpha   90.00
_cell.angle_beta   90.00
_cell.angle_gamma   90.00
#
_symmetry.space_group_name_H-M   'P 1'
#
loop_
_entity.id
_entity.type
_entity.pdbx_description
1 polymer ?
#
loop_
_entity_poly.entity_id
_entity_poly.type
_entity_poly.pdbx_seq_one_letter_code
_entity_poly.pdbx_strand_id
1 'polypeptide(L)'
;MADPKKAAAKPRTDKVEGEMSVREAGKKGGDTVRDRYGSGFYEEIGRKGGQATRERHGAEFYESIGQKGGKVVKEKYGPNFYEQIGHKGGQKVKKLIAEAKKNAQEEPEG
;
A
#
# COMPACT_ATOMS: atom_id res chain seq x y z
N MET A 1 36.65 28.36 14.88
CA MET A 1 36.82 27.94 13.47
C MET A 1 35.45 27.59 12.90
N ALA A 2 35.04 28.19 11.79
CA ALA A 2 33.79 27.86 11.09
C ALA A 2 34.12 27.06 9.81
N ASP A 3 33.45 25.93 9.61
CA ASP A 3 33.64 25.03 8.46
C ASP A 3 33.27 25.70 7.11
N PRO A 4 34.20 25.86 6.17
CA PRO A 4 33.92 26.45 4.87
C PRO A 4 33.60 25.35 3.84
N LYS A 5 32.42 24.72 3.92
CA LYS A 5 31.97 23.80 2.86
C LYS A 5 30.46 23.70 2.69
N LYS A 6 29.78 24.84 2.55
CA LYS A 6 28.43 24.90 1.98
C LYS A 6 28.39 25.83 0.76
N ALA A 7 29.04 25.40 -0.31
CA ALA A 7 28.78 25.96 -1.63
C ALA A 7 27.37 25.52 -2.05
N ALA A 8 26.44 26.47 -2.15
CA ALA A 8 25.10 26.24 -2.66
C ALA A 8 25.19 25.78 -4.13
N ALA A 9 24.95 24.50 -4.38
CA ALA A 9 24.82 23.98 -5.74
C ALA A 9 23.54 24.57 -6.35
N LYS A 10 23.70 25.44 -7.36
CA LYS A 10 22.59 25.93 -8.17
C LYS A 10 21.89 24.75 -8.86
N PRO A 11 20.55 24.69 -8.94
CA PRO A 11 19.88 23.65 -9.71
C PRO A 11 20.25 23.83 -11.18
N ARG A 12 20.87 22.80 -11.78
CA ARG A 12 21.05 22.72 -13.23
C ARG A 12 19.70 22.32 -13.82
N THR A 13 18.97 23.29 -14.35
CA THR A 13 17.79 23.06 -15.19
C THR A 13 18.20 23.12 -16.65
N ASP A 14 19.04 22.17 -17.05
CA ASP A 14 19.26 21.87 -18.46
C ASP A 14 18.57 20.52 -18.68
N LYS A 15 17.40 20.53 -19.32
CA LYS A 15 16.72 19.31 -19.74
C LYS A 15 17.56 18.70 -20.84
N VAL A 16 18.50 17.82 -20.49
CA VAL A 16 19.33 17.08 -21.44
C VAL A 16 18.41 16.09 -22.15
N GLU A 17 18.03 16.40 -23.39
CA GLU A 17 17.31 15.48 -24.25
C GLU A 17 18.16 14.23 -24.47
N GLY A 18 17.75 13.12 -23.84
CA GLY A 18 18.46 11.84 -23.85
C GLY A 18 18.75 11.26 -22.46
N GLU A 19 18.70 12.06 -21.39
CA GLU A 19 18.82 11.55 -20.02
C GLU A 19 17.47 11.07 -19.48
N MET A 20 17.43 9.80 -19.09
CA MET A 20 16.27 9.17 -18.45
C MET A 20 16.03 9.81 -17.07
N SER A 21 14.78 10.18 -16.78
CA SER A 21 14.40 10.66 -15.45
C SER A 21 14.64 9.58 -14.39
N VAL A 22 14.93 9.97 -13.14
CA VAL A 22 15.00 9.06 -11.99
C VAL A 22 13.73 8.20 -11.87
N ARG A 23 12.56 8.79 -12.15
CA ARG A 23 11.27 8.07 -12.14
C ARG A 23 11.20 7.02 -13.24
N GLU A 24 11.67 7.36 -14.44
CA GLU A 24 11.69 6.46 -15.59
C GLU A 24 12.69 5.32 -15.39
N ALA A 25 13.86 5.61 -14.81
CA ALA A 25 14.86 4.63 -14.44
C ALA A 25 14.31 3.65 -13.39
N GLY A 26 13.63 4.17 -12.35
CA GLY A 26 12.98 3.34 -11.34
C GLY A 26 11.90 2.44 -11.91
N LYS A 27 11.05 2.98 -12.80
CA LYS A 27 10.01 2.19 -13.49
C LYS A 27 10.65 1.08 -14.36
N LYS A 28 11.62 1.44 -15.20
CA LYS A 28 12.31 0.48 -16.09
C LYS A 28 13.01 -0.63 -15.30
N GLY A 29 13.65 -0.28 -14.18
CA GLY A 29 14.25 -1.27 -13.28
C GLY A 29 13.20 -2.22 -12.70
N GLY A 30 12.06 -1.70 -12.24
CA GLY A 30 10.95 -2.50 -11.74
C GLY A 30 10.36 -3.43 -12.82
N ASP A 31 10.11 -2.91 -14.02
CA ASP A 31 9.61 -3.71 -15.14
C ASP A 31 10.60 -4.84 -15.49
N THR A 32 11.90 -4.55 -15.54
CA THR A 32 12.95 -5.56 -15.80
C THR A 32 12.97 -6.66 -14.74
N VAL A 33 12.81 -6.29 -13.46
CA VAL A 33 12.76 -7.25 -12.34
C VAL A 33 11.49 -8.10 -12.42
N ARG A 34 10.34 -7.49 -12.72
CA ARG A 34 9.08 -8.21 -12.94
C ARG A 34 9.19 -9.21 -14.09
N ASP A 35 9.77 -8.81 -15.21
CA ASP A 35 9.89 -9.68 -16.39
C ASP A 35 10.85 -10.85 -16.12
N ARG A 36 11.89 -10.63 -15.29
CA ARG A 36 12.86 -11.68 -14.92
C ARG A 36 12.34 -12.67 -13.87
N TYR A 37 11.65 -12.18 -12.83
CA TYR A 37 11.32 -13.00 -11.65
C TYR A 37 9.82 -13.20 -11.43
N GLY A 38 8.97 -12.55 -12.22
CA GLY A 38 7.51 -12.65 -12.12
C GLY A 38 6.93 -11.90 -10.91
N SER A 39 5.61 -12.02 -10.74
CA SER A 39 4.86 -11.40 -9.64
C SER A 39 5.20 -11.99 -8.26
N GLY A 40 5.51 -13.29 -8.20
CA GLY A 40 5.84 -13.99 -6.95
C GLY A 40 7.07 -13.41 -6.24
N PHE A 41 8.01 -12.83 -6.98
CA PHE A 41 9.17 -12.16 -6.41
C PHE A 41 8.77 -10.97 -5.51
N TYR A 42 7.82 -10.14 -5.97
CA TYR A 42 7.36 -8.99 -5.20
C TYR A 42 6.56 -9.38 -3.97
N GLU A 43 5.80 -10.47 -4.06
CA GLU A 43 5.09 -11.03 -2.91
C GLU A 43 6.09 -11.53 -1.85
N GLU A 44 7.12 -12.26 -2.26
CA GLU A 44 8.11 -12.78 -1.33
C GLU A 44 8.90 -11.66 -0.63
N ILE A 45 9.41 -10.68 -1.38
CA ILE A 45 10.15 -9.56 -0.79
C ILE A 45 9.24 -8.69 0.09
N GLY A 46 7.97 -8.53 -0.28
CA GLY A 46 6.97 -7.84 0.52
C GLY A 46 6.72 -8.55 1.85
N ARG A 47 6.56 -9.88 1.81
CA ARG A 47 6.40 -10.72 3.00
C ARG A 47 7.63 -10.63 3.90
N LYS A 48 8.84 -10.77 3.35
CA LYS A 48 10.11 -10.65 4.10
C LYS A 48 10.25 -9.28 4.75
N GLY A 49 9.95 -8.19 4.02
CA GLY A 49 10.00 -6.83 4.55
C GLY A 49 8.97 -6.59 5.67
N GLY A 50 7.75 -7.12 5.52
CA GLY A 50 6.71 -7.07 6.54
C GLY A 50 7.10 -7.83 7.81
N GLN A 51 7.65 -9.04 7.66
CA GLN A 51 8.14 -9.85 8.78
C GLN A 51 9.26 -9.12 9.53
N ALA A 52 10.27 -8.63 8.82
CA ALA A 52 11.38 -7.89 9.42
C ALA A 52 10.90 -6.62 10.16
N THR A 53 9.92 -5.92 9.59
CA THR A 53 9.30 -4.75 10.25
C THR A 53 8.59 -5.15 11.54
N ARG A 54 7.81 -6.24 11.50
CA ARG A 54 7.11 -6.77 12.67
C ARG A 54 8.08 -7.22 13.76
N GLU A 55 9.16 -7.91 13.40
CA GLU A 55 10.20 -8.35 14.33
C GLU A 55 10.91 -7.16 14.98
N ARG A 56 11.23 -6.12 14.20
CA ARG A 56 11.91 -4.92 14.71
C ARG A 56 11.02 -4.06 15.62
N HIS A 57 9.76 -3.88 15.26
CA HIS A 57 8.92 -2.84 15.83
C HIS A 57 7.79 -3.35 16.73
N GLY A 58 7.43 -4.64 16.65
CA GLY A 58 6.39 -5.24 17.47
C GLY A 58 4.98 -4.71 17.18
N ALA A 59 4.03 -5.09 18.05
CA ALA A 59 2.61 -4.74 17.90
C ALA A 59 2.32 -3.25 18.13
N GLU A 60 3.00 -2.64 19.10
CA GLU A 60 2.85 -1.22 19.47
C GLU A 60 3.02 -0.26 18.29
N PHE A 61 3.92 -0.60 17.37
CA PHE A 61 4.14 0.19 16.17
C PHE A 61 2.91 0.20 15.26
N TYR A 62 2.30 -0.96 15.03
CA TYR A 62 1.08 -1.08 14.22
C TYR A 62 -0.09 -0.38 14.88
N GLU A 63 -0.19 -0.46 16.21
CA GLU A 63 -1.18 0.29 16.96
C GLU A 63 -0.99 1.81 16.78
N SER A 64 0.23 2.31 16.97
CA SER A 64 0.53 3.74 16.83
C SER A 64 0.24 4.28 15.43
N ILE A 65 0.67 3.58 14.37
CA ILE A 65 0.39 4.01 12.99
C ILE A 65 -1.09 3.87 12.65
N GLY A 66 -1.77 2.85 13.17
CA GLY A 66 -3.21 2.65 13.00
C GLY A 66 -4.03 3.76 13.65
N GLN A 67 -3.71 4.11 14.90
CA GLN A 67 -4.34 5.22 15.61
C GLN A 67 -4.11 6.56 14.88
N LYS A 68 -2.88 6.83 14.41
CA LYS A 68 -2.56 8.04 13.64
C LYS A 68 -3.38 8.11 12.35
N GLY A 69 -3.44 7.02 11.58
CA GLY A 69 -4.25 6.94 10.36
C GLY A 69 -5.74 7.15 10.63
N GLY A 70 -6.27 6.49 11.67
CA GLY A 70 -7.67 6.63 12.08
C GLY A 70 -8.04 8.05 12.50
N LYS A 71 -7.15 8.74 13.23
CA LYS A 71 -7.34 10.16 13.60
C LYS A 71 -7.45 11.05 12.36
N VAL A 72 -6.54 10.89 11.40
CA VAL A 72 -6.56 11.66 10.13
C VAL A 72 -7.86 11.41 9.35
N VAL A 73 -8.30 10.15 9.24
CA VAL A 73 -9.56 9.80 8.58
C VAL A 73 -10.76 10.41 9.31
N LYS A 74 -10.79 10.32 10.64
CA LYS A 74 -11.86 10.90 11.46
C LYS A 74 -11.94 12.41 11.31
N GLU A 75 -10.82 13.11 11.32
CA GLU A 75 -10.77 14.56 11.12
C GLU A 75 -11.23 14.96 9.73
N LYS A 76 -10.80 14.23 8.70
CA LYS A 76 -11.12 14.54 7.29
C LYS A 76 -12.57 14.26 6.91
N TYR A 77 -13.16 13.18 7.43
CA TYR A 77 -14.46 12.68 6.95
C TYR A 77 -15.57 12.65 8.01
N GLY A 78 -15.24 12.86 9.29
CA GLY A 78 -16.21 12.90 10.37
C GLY A 78 -16.87 11.54 10.69
N PRO A 79 -17.85 11.52 11.62
CA PRO A 79 -18.48 10.29 12.09
C PRO A 79 -19.34 9.57 11.04
N ASN A 80 -20.01 10.31 10.15
CA ASN A 80 -20.89 9.75 9.11
C ASN A 80 -20.14 8.83 8.14
N PHE A 81 -18.83 9.01 8.00
CA PHE A 81 -17.98 8.14 7.19
C PHE A 81 -17.96 6.70 7.72
N TYR A 82 -17.86 6.52 9.03
CA TYR A 82 -17.80 5.20 9.67
C TYR A 82 -19.12 4.45 9.54
N GLU A 83 -20.24 5.16 9.64
CA GLU A 83 -21.58 4.61 9.39
C GLU A 83 -21.70 4.12 7.94
N GLN A 84 -21.28 4.93 6.97
CA GLN A 84 -21.35 4.57 5.55
C GLN A 84 -20.49 3.35 5.21
N ILE A 85 -19.23 3.31 5.69
CA ILE A 85 -18.36 2.15 5.43
C ILE A 85 -18.85 0.90 6.15
N GLY A 86 -19.42 1.05 7.36
CA GLY A 86 -20.04 -0.04 8.11
C GLY A 86 -21.25 -0.62 7.38
N HIS A 87 -22.14 0.25 6.90
CA HIS A 87 -23.29 -0.15 6.09
C HIS A 87 -22.86 -0.88 4.80
N LYS A 88 -21.87 -0.34 4.07
CA LYS A 88 -21.32 -1.00 2.87
C LYS A 88 -20.74 -2.38 3.19
N GLY A 89 -20.00 -2.50 4.30
CA GLY A 89 -19.46 -3.78 4.78
C GLY A 89 -20.56 -4.79 5.10
N GLY A 90 -21.57 -4.38 5.87
CA GLY A 90 -22.70 -5.23 6.23
C GLY A 90 -23.51 -5.70 5.01
N GLN A 91 -23.74 -4.81 4.04
CA GLN A 91 -24.41 -5.17 2.78
C GLN A 91 -23.61 -6.20 1.97
N LYS A 92 -22.28 -6.12 1.97
CA LYS A 92 -21.43 -7.13 1.33
C LYS A 92 -21.55 -8.48 2.02
N VAL A 93 -21.50 -8.52 3.34
CA VAL A 93 -21.68 -9.75 4.13
C VAL A 93 -23.05 -10.38 3.86
N LYS A 94 -24.11 -9.57 3.86
CA LYS A 94 -25.47 -10.03 3.57
C LYS A 94 -25.58 -10.69 2.19
N LYS A 95 -24.96 -10.11 1.16
CA LYS A 95 -24.92 -10.69 -0.19
C LYS A 95 -24.19 -12.03 -0.22
N LEU A 96 -23.00 -12.10 0.37
CA LEU A 96 -22.22 -13.35 0.43
C LEU A 96 -22.97 -14.48 1.13
N ILE A 97 -23.71 -14.18 2.21
CA ILE A 97 -24.54 -15.17 2.90
C ILE A 97 -25.71 -15.62 2.02
N ALA A 98 -26.37 -14.69 1.31
CA ALA A 98 -27.46 -15.03 0.41
C ALA A 98 -26.99 -15.91 -0.76
N GLU A 99 -25.84 -15.59 -1.36
CA GLU A 99 -25.20 -16.38 -2.42
C GLU A 99 -24.81 -17.77 -1.92
N ALA A 100 -24.17 -17.86 -0.74
CA ALA A 100 -23.81 -19.15 -0.14
C ALA A 100 -25.04 -20.03 0.14
N LYS A 101 -26.14 -19.44 0.64
CA LYS A 101 -27.39 -20.16 0.88
C LYS A 101 -28.05 -20.63 -0.42
N LYS A 102 -28.00 -19.81 -1.47
CA LYS A 102 -28.52 -20.16 -2.79
C LYS A 102 -27.73 -21.32 -3.40
N ASN A 103 -26.39 -21.22 -3.39
CA ASN A 103 -25.52 -22.27 -3.90
C ASN A 103 -25.68 -23.58 -3.12
N ALA A 104 -25.91 -23.52 -1.81
CA ALA A 104 -26.18 -24.71 -0.99
C ALA A 104 -27.56 -25.34 -1.23
N GLN A 105 -28.50 -24.61 -1.84
CA GLN A 105 -29.83 -25.11 -2.22
C GLN A 105 -29.90 -25.57 -3.68
N GLU A 106 -28.92 -25.19 -4.51
CA GLU A 106 -28.82 -25.52 -5.93
C GLU A 106 -27.90 -26.73 -6.20
N GLU A 107 -27.57 -27.55 -5.18
CA GLU A 107 -27.01 -28.89 -5.32
C GLU A 107 -28.18 -29.91 -5.32
N PRO A 108 -28.82 -30.21 -6.48
CA PRO A 108 -29.73 -31.34 -6.56
C PRO A 108 -28.92 -32.63 -6.52
N GLU A 109 -29.45 -33.59 -5.77
CA GLU A 109 -28.92 -34.94 -5.58
C GLU A 109 -28.46 -35.56 -6.91
N GLY A 110 -27.22 -36.08 -6.89
CA GLY A 110 -26.73 -37.06 -7.86
C GLY A 110 -26.90 -38.47 -7.32
#